data_AF-A0A8S2ZFJ4-F1
#
_entry.id   AF-A0A8S2ZFJ4-F1
#
_cell.length_a   1.000
_cell.length_b   1.000
_cell.length_c   1.000
_cell.angle_alpha   90.00
_cell.angle_beta   90.00
_cell.angle_gamma   90.00
#
_symmetry.space_group_name_H-M   'P 1'
#
loop_
_entity.id
_entity.type
_entity.pdbx_description
1 polymer ?
#
loop_
_entity_poly.entity_id
_entity_poly.type
_entity_poly.pdbx_seq_one_letter_code
_entity_poly.pdbx_strand_id
1 'polypeptide(L)'
;MIVVIDSADRENIDNLRYELFNIFDEVECQNRSLLVFANKQDLPNAMSLGEIKDRLNLSKLNKNIKWHLQPACAIRNEGLHEGFQCLLSILAILLPPIAAIIKVGCTKHFFLNILLTLLGLLPGCIHALWLVWRSSPAE
;
A
#
# COMPACT_ATOMS: atom_id res chain seq x y z
N MET A 1 11.44 6.44 -5.62
CA MET A 1 11.88 5.10 -5.21
C MET A 1 11.00 4.64 -4.08
N ILE A 2 10.57 3.37 -4.12
CA ILE A 2 9.80 2.75 -3.03
C ILE A 2 10.73 1.73 -2.38
N VAL A 3 10.84 1.79 -1.05
CA VAL A 3 11.58 0.83 -0.23
C VAL A 3 10.61 0.23 0.78
N VAL A 4 10.61 -1.09 0.91
CA VAL A 4 9.80 -1.79 1.90
C VAL A 4 10.72 -2.38 2.95
N ILE A 5 10.44 -2.10 4.21
CA ILE A 5 11.23 -2.51 5.36
C ILE A 5 10.40 -3.48 6.20
N ASP A 6 11.02 -4.58 6.60
CA ASP A 6 10.46 -5.43 7.65
C ASP A 6 10.72 -4.78 9.01
N SER A 7 9.67 -4.23 9.64
CA SER A 7 9.82 -3.53 10.91
C SER A 7 10.22 -4.47 12.06
N ALA A 8 10.04 -5.79 11.91
CA ALA A 8 10.43 -6.77 12.91
C ALA A 8 11.90 -7.23 12.77
N ASP A 9 12.53 -6.99 11.62
CA ASP A 9 13.93 -7.32 11.33
C ASP A 9 14.85 -6.16 11.73
N ARG A 10 15.20 -6.13 13.02
CA ARG A 10 16.03 -5.08 13.63
C ARG A 10 17.51 -5.17 13.28
N GLU A 11 17.98 -6.32 12.79
CA GLU A 11 19.39 -6.56 12.47
C GLU A 11 19.71 -6.06 11.05
N ASN A 12 18.77 -6.21 10.13
CA ASN A 12 19.01 -5.89 8.72
C ASN A 12 18.85 -4.40 8.38
N ILE A 13 18.11 -3.63 9.19
CA ILE A 13 17.85 -2.21 8.91
C ILE A 13 19.12 -1.35 8.84
N ASP A 14 20.17 -1.72 9.59
CA ASP A 14 21.44 -1.02 9.56
C ASP A 14 22.19 -1.25 8.24
N ASN A 15 22.12 -2.46 7.67
CA ASN A 15 22.66 -2.76 6.35
C ASN A 15 21.91 -1.99 5.26
N LEU A 16 20.57 -1.99 5.35
CA LEU A 16 19.70 -1.27 4.42
C LEU A 16 19.99 0.24 4.41
N ARG A 17 20.36 0.83 5.55
CA ARG A 17 20.81 2.22 5.59
C ARG A 17 21.99 2.44 4.63
N TYR A 18 23.03 1.62 4.70
CA TYR A 18 24.21 1.82 3.85
C TYR A 18 23.86 1.72 2.37
N GLU A 19 23.05 0.74 1.99
CA GLU A 19 22.55 0.60 0.61
C GLU A 19 21.72 1.81 0.16
N LEU A 20 20.84 2.29 1.04
CA LEU A 20 20.01 3.46 0.77
C LEU A 20 20.86 4.71 0.48
N PHE A 21 21.88 4.96 1.29
CA PHE A 21 22.78 6.11 1.07
C PHE A 21 23.61 5.95 -0.21
N ASN A 22 24.11 4.75 -0.49
CA ASN A 22 24.83 4.49 -1.73
C ASN A 22 23.96 4.81 -2.97
N ILE A 23 22.70 4.38 -2.97
CA ILE A 23 21.77 4.64 -4.08
C ILE A 23 21.51 6.14 -4.24
N PHE A 24 21.38 6.90 -3.15
CA PHE A 24 21.07 8.33 -3.21
C PHE A 24 22.29 9.24 -3.44
N ASP A 25 23.49 8.72 -3.27
CA ASP A 25 24.73 9.39 -3.68
C ASP A 25 24.91 9.37 -5.21
N GLU A 26 24.28 8.42 -5.90
CA GLU A 26 24.28 8.36 -7.37
C GLU A 26 23.56 9.57 -7.99
N VAL A 27 24.16 10.15 -9.05
CA VAL A 27 23.69 11.37 -9.71
C VAL A 27 22.23 11.25 -10.20
N GLU A 28 21.81 10.06 -10.62
CA GLU A 28 20.46 9.79 -11.10
C GLU A 28 19.37 9.83 -10.01
N CYS A 29 19.77 9.74 -8.74
CA CYS A 29 18.86 9.63 -7.60
C CYS A 29 18.69 10.95 -6.83
N GLN A 30 19.53 11.96 -7.09
CA GLN A 30 19.59 13.22 -6.31
C GLN A 30 18.29 14.06 -6.33
N ASN A 31 17.40 13.84 -7.31
CA ASN A 31 16.10 14.52 -7.42
C ASN A 31 14.90 13.57 -7.31
N ARG A 32 15.09 12.32 -6.87
CA ARG A 32 14.00 11.34 -6.73
C ARG A 32 13.37 11.44 -5.34
N SER A 33 12.05 11.30 -5.26
CA SER A 33 11.36 11.14 -3.97
C SER A 33 11.49 9.70 -3.46
N LEU A 34 11.58 9.54 -2.14
CA LEU A 34 11.65 8.26 -1.43
C LEU A 34 10.36 7.98 -0.68
N LEU A 35 9.73 6.83 -0.91
CA LEU A 35 8.66 6.30 -0.07
C LEU A 35 9.16 5.06 0.65
N VAL A 36 9.13 5.08 1.97
CA VAL A 36 9.51 3.95 2.82
C VAL A 36 8.26 3.35 3.44
N PHE A 37 7.97 2.08 3.14
CA PHE A 37 6.94 1.31 3.82
C PHE A 37 7.55 0.58 5.01
N ALA A 38 7.15 0.96 6.22
CA ALA A 38 7.45 0.23 7.45
C ALA A 38 6.42 -0.91 7.58
N ASN A 39 6.72 -2.07 6.99
CA ASN A 39 5.81 -3.22 6.93
C ASN A 39 5.89 -4.06 8.22
N LYS A 40 4.88 -4.90 8.46
CA LYS A 40 4.74 -5.77 9.66
C LYS A 40 4.55 -5.00 10.98
N GLN A 41 3.89 -3.85 10.94
CA GLN A 41 3.57 -3.06 12.14
C GLN A 41 2.57 -3.76 13.09
N ASP A 42 1.98 -4.89 12.67
CA ASP A 42 1.16 -5.78 13.49
C ASP A 42 1.96 -6.62 14.50
N LEU A 43 3.27 -6.79 14.28
CA LEU A 43 4.09 -7.66 15.13
C LEU A 43 4.51 -6.94 16.43
N PRO A 44 4.53 -7.65 17.58
CA PRO A 44 4.85 -7.05 18.87
C PRO A 44 6.30 -6.55 18.98
N ASN A 45 7.21 -7.10 18.18
CA ASN A 45 8.61 -6.67 18.11
C ASN A 45 8.88 -5.61 17.04
N ALA A 46 7.86 -5.13 16.33
CA ALA A 46 8.00 -4.15 15.27
C ALA A 46 8.63 -2.84 15.79
N MET A 47 9.57 -2.30 15.03
CA MET A 47 10.14 -0.97 15.28
C MET A 47 9.06 0.10 15.08
N SER A 48 9.06 1.09 15.97
CA SER A 48 8.23 2.28 15.78
C SER A 48 8.71 3.10 14.58
N LEU A 49 7.83 3.93 14.02
CA LEU A 49 8.20 4.82 12.91
C LEU A 49 9.33 5.78 13.28
N GLY A 50 9.40 6.23 14.55
CA GLY A 50 10.51 7.04 15.05
C GLY A 50 11.83 6.28 15.04
N GLU A 51 11.83 5.04 15.53
CA GLU A 51 13.01 4.18 15.52
C GLU A 51 13.52 3.91 14.09
N ILE A 52 12.61 3.60 13.15
CA ILE A 52 12.96 3.37 11.75
C ILE A 52 13.56 4.64 11.13
N LYS A 53 12.95 5.80 11.37
CA LYS A 53 13.46 7.09 10.88
C LYS A 53 14.88 7.36 11.36
N ASP A 54 15.15 7.08 12.64
CA ASP A 54 16.45 7.31 13.25
C ASP A 54 17.50 6.31 12.77
N ARG A 55 17.17 5.01 12.72
CA ARG A 55 18.10 3.96 12.26
C ARG A 55 18.50 4.14 10.80
N LEU A 56 17.55 4.50 9.94
CA LEU A 56 17.83 4.81 8.53
C LEU A 56 18.48 6.18 8.32
N ASN A 57 18.59 7.02 9.35
CA ASN A 57 19.10 8.39 9.24
C ASN A 57 18.40 9.20 8.13
N LEU A 58 17.08 9.07 7.96
CA LEU A 58 16.35 9.74 6.88
C LEU A 58 16.50 11.27 6.93
N SER A 59 16.67 11.83 8.12
CA SER A 59 16.91 13.26 8.33
C SER A 59 18.26 13.75 7.77
N LYS A 60 19.22 12.86 7.53
CA LYS A 60 20.54 13.17 6.96
C LYS A 60 20.59 13.05 5.45
N LEU A 61 19.52 12.58 4.81
CA LEU A 61 19.42 12.58 3.35
C LEU A 61 19.55 14.01 2.81
N ASN A 62 20.01 14.13 1.57
CA ASN A 62 20.10 15.40 0.88
C ASN A 62 18.73 16.12 0.91
N LYS A 63 18.72 17.43 1.17
CA LYS A 63 17.50 18.25 1.26
C LYS A 63 16.62 18.21 0.00
N ASN A 64 17.20 17.89 -1.15
CA ASN A 64 16.47 17.73 -2.41
C ASN A 64 15.67 16.43 -2.48
N ILE A 65 15.99 15.44 -1.64
CA ILE A 65 15.28 14.17 -1.54
C ILE A 65 14.09 14.35 -0.60
N LYS A 66 12.90 14.45 -1.18
CA LYS A 66 11.65 14.37 -0.42
C LYS A 66 11.41 12.92 -0.01
N TRP A 67 11.20 12.66 1.27
CA TRP A 67 10.90 11.32 1.76
C TRP A 67 9.59 11.27 2.54
N HIS A 68 8.95 10.10 2.53
CA HIS A 68 7.76 9.79 3.32
C HIS A 68 7.89 8.40 3.95
N LEU A 69 7.53 8.28 5.23
CA LEU A 69 7.52 7.02 5.97
C LEU A 69 6.08 6.61 6.24
N GLN A 70 5.66 5.49 5.66
CA GLN A 70 4.31 4.98 5.72
C GLN A 70 4.26 3.70 6.57
N PRO A 71 3.52 3.66 7.70
CA PRO A 71 3.24 2.39 8.38
C PRO A 71 2.42 1.49 7.45
N ALA A 72 2.76 0.21 7.42
CA ALA A 72 2.05 -0.80 6.65
C ALA A 72 1.93 -2.13 7.40
N CYS A 73 0.83 -2.82 7.12
CA CYS A 73 0.63 -4.21 7.48
C CYS A 73 0.10 -4.92 6.24
N ALA A 74 0.98 -5.64 5.53
CA ALA A 74 0.63 -6.29 4.28
C ALA A 74 -0.54 -7.28 4.44
N ILE A 75 -0.58 -8.04 5.55
CA ILE A 75 -1.65 -9.02 5.81
C ILE A 75 -3.01 -8.35 6.09
N ARG A 76 -3.00 -7.12 6.60
CA ARG A 76 -4.23 -6.33 6.84
C ARG A 76 -4.53 -5.34 5.72
N ASN A 77 -3.72 -5.32 4.66
CA ASN A 77 -3.75 -4.31 3.59
C ASN A 77 -3.69 -2.86 4.12
N GLU A 78 -3.06 -2.63 5.27
CA GLU A 78 -2.88 -1.29 5.85
C GLU A 78 -1.65 -0.61 5.22
N GLY A 79 -1.70 0.72 5.06
CA GLY A 79 -0.61 1.54 4.51
C GLY A 79 -0.65 1.79 3.00
N LEU A 80 -1.36 0.96 2.23
CA LEU A 80 -1.68 1.21 0.81
C LEU A 80 -3.18 1.50 0.60
N HIS A 81 -3.96 1.36 1.67
CA HIS A 81 -5.40 1.16 1.61
C HIS A 81 -6.14 2.35 1.00
N GLU A 82 -5.79 3.57 1.38
CA GLU A 82 -6.53 4.78 0.97
C GLU A 82 -6.40 5.05 -0.52
N GLY A 83 -5.18 5.01 -1.05
CA GLY A 83 -4.92 5.18 -2.49
C GLY A 83 -5.55 4.06 -3.32
N PHE A 84 -5.45 2.82 -2.84
CA PHE A 84 -6.02 1.67 -3.53
C PHE A 84 -7.55 1.67 -3.47
N GLN A 85 -8.16 2.06 -2.35
CA GLN A 85 -9.61 2.22 -2.23
C GLN A 85 -10.13 3.31 -3.16
N CYS A 86 -9.42 4.43 -3.28
CA CYS A 86 -9.80 5.50 -4.22
C CYS A 86 -9.79 4.97 -5.65
N LEU A 87 -8.71 4.30 -6.06
CA LEU A 87 -8.61 3.68 -7.40
C LEU A 87 -9.71 2.64 -7.64
N LEU A 88 -9.95 1.76 -6.66
CA LEU A 88 -10.99 0.74 -6.75
C LEU A 88 -12.40 1.35 -6.81
N SER A 89 -12.64 2.47 -6.14
CA SER A 89 -13.94 3.18 -6.19
C SER A 89 -14.18 3.76 -7.58
N ILE A 90 -13.14 4.33 -8.22
CA ILE A 90 -13.21 4.81 -9.60
C ILE A 90 -13.47 3.64 -10.56
N LEU A 91 -12.74 2.54 -10.40
CA LEU A 91 -12.94 1.32 -11.19
C LEU A 91 -14.32 0.72 -10.98
N ALA A 92 -14.88 0.77 -9.77
CA ALA A 92 -16.22 0.25 -9.48
C ALA A 92 -17.32 1.02 -10.22
N ILE A 93 -17.09 2.29 -10.54
CA ILE A 93 -18.01 3.13 -11.33
C ILE A 93 -17.79 2.90 -12.83
N LEU A 94 -16.53 2.80 -13.28
CA LEU A 94 -16.20 2.72 -14.71
C LEU A 94 -16.33 1.30 -15.28
N LEU A 95 -15.86 0.29 -14.53
CA LEU A 95 -15.76 -1.11 -14.92
C LEU A 95 -16.11 -2.01 -13.72
N PRO A 96 -17.39 -2.12 -13.33
CA PRO A 96 -17.81 -2.80 -12.09
C PRO A 96 -17.27 -4.24 -11.96
N PRO A 97 -17.31 -5.10 -13.00
CA PRO A 97 -16.80 -6.47 -12.89
C PRO A 97 -15.29 -6.54 -12.62
N ILE A 98 -14.51 -5.57 -13.11
CA ILE A 98 -13.07 -5.51 -12.89
C ILE A 98 -12.77 -5.11 -11.44
N ALA A 99 -13.48 -4.11 -10.91
CA ALA A 99 -13.33 -3.77 -9.50
C ALA A 99 -13.74 -4.93 -8.58
N ALA A 100 -14.82 -5.65 -8.93
CA ALA A 100 -15.29 -6.81 -8.18
C ALA A 100 -14.25 -7.94 -8.18
N ILE A 101 -13.68 -8.34 -9.32
CA ILE A 101 -12.69 -9.43 -9.35
C ILE A 101 -11.41 -9.05 -8.58
N ILE A 102 -10.97 -7.79 -8.64
CA ILE A 102 -9.80 -7.32 -7.89
C ILE A 102 -10.08 -7.35 -6.37
N LYS A 103 -11.29 -6.97 -5.94
CA LYS A 103 -11.64 -6.87 -4.51
C LYS A 103 -11.96 -8.22 -3.86
N VAL A 104 -12.67 -9.12 -4.55
CA VAL A 104 -13.17 -10.36 -3.97
C VAL A 104 -12.72 -11.63 -4.69
N GLY A 105 -11.93 -11.53 -5.76
CA GLY A 105 -11.53 -12.68 -6.58
C GLY A 105 -12.73 -13.38 -7.25
N CYS A 106 -12.53 -14.62 -7.67
CA CYS A 106 -13.56 -15.44 -8.34
C CYS A 106 -14.58 -16.04 -7.36
N THR A 107 -15.29 -15.20 -6.61
CA THR A 107 -16.31 -15.62 -5.63
C THR A 107 -17.73 -15.42 -6.16
N LYS A 108 -18.75 -15.89 -5.42
CA LYS A 108 -20.18 -15.65 -5.76
C LYS A 108 -20.50 -14.15 -5.95
N HIS A 109 -19.82 -13.28 -5.21
CA HIS A 109 -19.97 -11.83 -5.33
C HIS A 109 -19.50 -11.30 -6.69
N PHE A 110 -18.45 -11.88 -7.27
CA PHE A 110 -17.98 -11.53 -8.62
C PHE A 110 -19.01 -11.93 -9.69
N PHE A 111 -19.52 -13.16 -9.65
CA PHE A 111 -20.54 -13.62 -10.60
C PHE A 111 -21.86 -12.84 -10.46
N LEU A 112 -22.25 -12.51 -9.22
CA LEU A 112 -23.39 -11.63 -8.97
C LEU A 112 -23.15 -10.24 -9.58
N ASN A 113 -21.95 -9.67 -9.45
CA ASN A 113 -21.64 -8.38 -10.04
C ASN A 113 -21.76 -8.41 -11.57
N ILE A 114 -21.28 -9.47 -12.24
CA ILE A 114 -21.47 -9.66 -13.68
C ILE A 114 -22.95 -9.65 -14.04
N LEU A 115 -23.76 -10.45 -13.34
CA LEU A 115 -25.20 -10.54 -13.62
C LEU A 115 -25.87 -9.16 -13.43
N LEU A 116 -25.56 -8.45 -12.35
CA LEU A 116 -26.11 -7.12 -12.07
C LEU A 116 -25.71 -6.12 -13.16
N THR A 117 -24.43 -6.11 -13.59
CA THR A 117 -23.96 -5.23 -14.66
C THR A 117 -24.63 -5.53 -16.00
N LEU A 118 -24.91 -6.81 -16.31
CA LEU A 118 -25.63 -7.21 -17.51
C LEU A 118 -27.12 -6.82 -17.48
N LEU A 119 -27.76 -6.84 -16.31
CA LEU A 119 -29.14 -6.38 -16.11
C LEU A 119 -29.25 -4.83 -16.11
N GLY A 120 -28.14 -4.15 -15.86
CA GLY A 120 -28.02 -2.70 -15.95
C GLY A 120 -26.75 -2.18 -15.29
N LEU A 121 -26.17 -1.11 -15.84
CA LEU A 121 -24.91 -0.58 -15.31
C LEU A 121 -25.06 -0.10 -13.85
N LEU A 122 -26.15 0.60 -13.53
CA LEU A 122 -26.42 1.16 -12.20
C LEU A 122 -26.37 0.11 -11.06
N PRO A 123 -27.15 -0.99 -11.09
CA PRO A 123 -27.08 -2.01 -10.04
C PRO A 123 -25.70 -2.68 -9.95
N GLY A 124 -25.00 -2.85 -11.08
CA GLY A 124 -23.62 -3.31 -11.10
C GLY A 124 -22.65 -2.37 -10.37
N CYS A 125 -22.73 -1.07 -10.62
CA CYS A 125 -21.91 -0.05 -9.96
C CYS A 125 -22.18 0.02 -8.45
N ILE A 126 -23.45 0.02 -8.05
CA ILE A 126 -23.85 0.04 -6.63
C ILE A 126 -23.27 -1.18 -5.91
N HIS A 127 -23.40 -2.37 -6.50
CA HIS A 127 -22.86 -3.57 -5.89
C HIS A 127 -21.32 -3.56 -5.84
N ALA A 128 -20.64 -3.10 -6.89
CA ALA A 128 -19.18 -3.00 -6.90
C ALA A 128 -18.68 -1.99 -5.84
N LEU A 129 -19.33 -0.83 -5.69
CA LEU A 129 -19.00 0.15 -4.65
C LEU A 129 -19.23 -0.42 -3.25
N TRP A 130 -20.34 -1.15 -3.05
CA TRP A 130 -20.58 -1.86 -1.79
C TRP A 130 -19.50 -2.90 -1.50
N LEU A 131 -19.01 -3.64 -2.49
CA LEU A 131 -17.91 -4.59 -2.32
C LEU A 131 -16.60 -3.89 -1.94
N VAL A 132 -16.31 -2.72 -2.54
CA VAL A 132 -15.11 -1.92 -2.23
C VAL A 132 -15.17 -1.36 -0.81
N TRP A 133 -16.31 -0.81 -0.39
CA TRP A 133 -16.51 -0.19 0.92
C TRP A 133 -16.84 -1.17 2.05
N ARG A 134 -17.17 -2.43 1.73
CA ARG A 134 -17.31 -3.46 2.76
C ARG A 134 -15.92 -3.76 3.34
N SER A 135 -15.72 -3.38 4.60
CA SER A 135 -14.59 -3.82 5.40
C SER A 135 -14.51 -5.33 5.36
N SER A 136 -13.35 -5.89 4.97
CA SER A 136 -13.07 -7.29 5.27
C SER A 136 -13.20 -7.43 6.78
N PRO A 137 -14.06 -8.33 7.31
CA PRO A 137 -13.94 -8.70 8.71
C PRO A 137 -12.48 -9.11 8.91
N ALA A 138 -11.86 -8.63 9.99
CA ALA A 138 -10.65 -9.27 10.47
C ALA A 138 -11.04 -10.72 10.79
N GLU A 139 -10.72 -11.64 9.87
CA GLU A 139 -10.70 -13.07 10.13
C GLU A 139 -9.30 -13.45 10.62
#